data_AF-A0A3P7FNY1-F1
#
_entry.id   AF-A0A3P7FNY1-F1
#
_cell.length_a   1.000
_cell.length_b   1.000
_cell.length_c   1.000
_cell.angle_alpha   90.00
_cell.angle_beta   90.00
_cell.angle_gamma   90.00
#
_symmetry.space_group_name_H-M   'P 1'
#
loop_
_entity.id
_entity.type
_entity.pdbx_description
1 polymer ?
#
loop_
_entity_poly.entity_id
_entity_poly.type
_entity_poly.pdbx_seq_one_letter_code
_entity_poly.pdbx_strand_id
1 'polypeptide(L)'
;MWEIYGKEIPDIQVKRIEKLELLDEKILLSQLLEHYCFVIASKNARFLELTNMFLNIEQAEEEFQNLLYRVEPKSVAEFLSWINESFVVSDGGHSGNIEFDGRSEPTSECDVLLRKIAVDIRSELPTTAILPSETVCWPQSGLDSDCSRDTTVHVDAFLYDDDDVDELVDQGALSREYCAKCGCREIMPLTFISHSLSIDQLRFAFTVLVPLSEDMKGTLIVDVGSRLGAVLYAVYSYSSGRVNAIGIEMNEDFCKLQKRVIEINGMEANIKVINDDVRKQAEVVSAADVIVLHNVFSFFLPLADQTECWEFLRKSTRPGTAVISNPAIEAVTDHLILSFSISDWLEKIETGHLAAQYAGVNQDLFNDCVKLTLYKVKHQDEVQ
;
A
#
# COMPACT_ATOMS: atom_id res chain seq x y z
N MET A 1 26.88 27.56 49.33
CA MET A 1 26.87 27.83 47.89
C MET A 1 28.02 28.74 47.45
N TRP A 2 28.24 29.90 48.07
CA TRP A 2 29.32 30.84 47.70
C TRP A 2 30.74 30.24 47.66
N GLU A 3 31.05 29.22 48.47
CA GLU A 3 32.35 28.53 48.43
C GLU A 3 32.62 27.74 47.14
N ILE A 4 31.58 27.33 46.42
CA ILE A 4 31.71 26.57 45.15
C ILE A 4 31.75 27.54 43.97
N TYR A 5 30.86 28.53 43.95
CA TYR A 5 30.73 29.45 42.82
C TYR A 5 31.92 30.40 42.67
N GLY A 6 32.54 30.84 43.78
CA GLY A 6 33.58 31.87 43.73
C GLY A 6 34.95 31.41 43.21
N LYS A 7 35.21 30.11 43.06
CA LYS A 7 36.53 29.59 42.63
C LYS A 7 36.58 29.04 41.22
N GLU A 8 35.48 28.47 40.73
CA GLU A 8 35.47 27.76 39.44
C GLU A 8 34.69 28.50 38.34
N ILE A 9 33.83 29.45 38.71
CA ILE A 9 32.93 30.10 37.76
C ILE A 9 33.35 31.56 37.62
N PRO A 10 33.68 32.03 36.40
CA PRO A 10 34.04 33.43 36.18
C PRO A 10 32.97 34.39 36.70
N ASP A 11 33.36 35.50 37.34
CA ASP A 11 32.45 36.48 37.97
C ASP A 11 31.29 36.93 37.06
N ILE A 12 31.53 36.99 35.75
CA ILE A 12 30.52 37.37 34.77
C ILE A 12 29.35 36.37 34.71
N GLN A 13 29.63 35.08 34.91
CA GLN A 13 28.62 34.01 34.93
C GLN A 13 27.89 33.99 36.28
N VAL A 14 28.58 34.25 37.40
CA VAL A 14 27.92 34.39 38.71
C VAL A 14 26.89 35.52 38.68
N LYS A 15 27.27 36.70 38.18
CA LYS A 15 26.35 37.83 38.01
C LYS A 15 25.17 37.53 37.07
N ARG A 16 25.38 36.65 36.09
CA ARG A 16 24.33 36.24 35.15
C ARG A 16 23.33 35.31 35.82
N ILE A 17 23.79 34.41 36.70
CA ILE A 17 22.96 33.53 37.51
C ILE A 17 22.17 34.32 38.57
N GLU A 18 22.78 35.30 39.24
CA GLU A 18 22.06 36.16 40.22
C GLU A 18 20.90 36.94 39.58
N LYS A 19 21.02 37.31 38.29
CA LYS A 19 19.92 37.92 37.55
C LYS A 19 18.75 36.97 37.26
N LEU A 20 18.94 35.66 37.39
CA LEU A 20 17.91 34.65 37.14
C LEU A 20 16.87 34.58 38.25
N GLU A 21 17.23 34.93 39.50
CA GLU A 21 16.30 34.92 40.65
C GLU A 21 15.16 35.96 40.50
N LEU A 22 15.26 36.88 39.53
CA LEU A 22 14.24 37.91 39.27
C LEU A 22 13.32 37.58 38.08
N LEU A 23 13.39 36.36 37.52
CA LEU A 23 12.67 35.99 36.30
C LEU A 23 11.40 35.18 36.58
N ASP A 24 10.38 35.43 35.74
CA ASP A 24 9.14 34.66 35.63
C ASP A 24 9.43 33.15 35.43
N GLU A 25 8.63 32.29 36.05
CA GLU A 25 8.76 30.83 36.09
C GLU A 25 8.92 30.20 34.69
N LYS A 26 8.26 30.75 33.66
CA LYS A 26 8.43 30.28 32.27
C LYS A 26 9.83 30.56 31.71
N ILE A 27 10.40 31.72 32.01
CA ILE A 27 11.73 32.10 31.54
C ILE A 27 12.78 31.26 32.27
N LEU A 28 12.58 31.01 33.57
CA LEU A 28 13.43 30.15 34.37
C LEU A 28 13.49 28.72 33.81
N LEU A 29 12.34 28.15 33.44
CA LEU A 29 12.24 26.81 32.83
C LEU A 29 12.99 26.72 31.49
N SER A 30 12.82 27.71 30.61
CA SER A 30 13.50 27.73 29.31
C SER A 30 15.03 27.77 29.47
N GLN A 31 15.54 28.55 30.42
CA GLN A 31 16.98 28.65 30.64
C GLN A 31 17.55 27.44 31.39
N LEU A 32 16.77 26.82 32.29
CA LEU A 32 17.15 25.54 32.90
C LEU A 32 17.23 24.43 31.84
N LEU A 33 16.30 24.41 30.87
CA LEU A 33 16.34 23.47 29.76
C LEU A 33 17.57 23.70 28.87
N GLU A 34 17.86 24.95 28.52
CA GLU A 34 19.05 25.31 27.74
C GLU A 34 20.35 24.91 28.47
N HIS A 35 20.41 25.13 29.79
CA HIS A 35 21.55 24.71 30.61
C HIS A 35 21.67 23.19 30.69
N TYR A 36 20.55 22.48 30.85
CA TYR A 36 20.52 21.02 30.82
C TYR A 36 21.01 20.47 29.48
N CYS A 37 20.57 21.04 28.36
CA CYS A 37 21.07 20.71 27.03
C CYS A 37 22.58 20.95 26.91
N PHE A 38 23.11 22.06 27.43
CA PHE A 38 24.55 22.34 27.47
C PHE A 38 25.34 21.34 28.34
N VAL A 39 24.80 20.95 29.50
CA VAL A 39 25.43 19.96 30.38
C VAL A 39 25.42 18.58 29.73
N ILE A 40 24.32 18.18 29.09
CA ILE A 40 24.21 16.94 28.31
C ILE A 40 25.22 16.98 27.15
N ALA A 41 25.24 18.06 26.37
CA ALA A 41 26.16 18.21 25.25
C ALA A 41 27.63 18.20 25.70
N SER A 42 27.98 18.84 26.82
CA SER A 42 29.35 18.83 27.35
C SER A 42 29.76 17.51 28.00
N LYS A 43 28.84 16.81 28.68
CA LYS A 43 29.07 15.44 29.14
C LYS A 43 29.25 14.48 27.98
N ASN A 44 28.44 14.64 26.93
CA ASN A 44 28.59 13.89 25.69
C ASN A 44 29.91 14.26 24.99
N ALA A 45 30.35 15.51 25.00
CA ALA A 45 31.65 15.91 24.45
C ALA A 45 32.84 15.19 25.12
N ARG A 46 32.79 14.96 26.45
CA ARG A 46 33.80 14.13 27.14
C ARG A 46 33.67 12.64 26.84
N PHE A 47 32.49 12.16 26.44
CA PHE A 47 32.30 10.78 25.99
C PHE A 47 32.74 10.61 24.52
N LEU A 48 32.62 11.66 23.71
CA LEU A 48 32.99 11.73 22.30
C LEU A 48 34.52 11.71 22.07
N GLU A 49 35.33 12.01 23.08
CA GLU A 49 36.79 11.82 22.98
C GLU A 49 37.22 10.34 22.95
N LEU A 50 36.33 9.38 23.25
CA LEU A 50 36.73 7.97 23.40
C LEU A 50 36.25 6.99 22.33
N THR A 51 35.47 7.39 21.33
CA THR A 51 35.17 6.50 20.18
C THR A 51 34.84 7.31 18.93
N ASN A 52 35.69 7.19 17.90
CA ASN A 52 35.40 7.54 16.50
C ASN A 52 34.15 6.78 16.02
N MET A 53 32.96 7.38 16.14
CA MET A 53 31.72 6.86 15.55
C MET A 53 30.94 7.98 14.85
N PHE A 54 31.62 8.76 14.00
CA PHE A 54 30.88 9.47 12.96
C PHE A 54 30.43 8.44 11.94
N LEU A 55 29.11 8.31 11.77
CA LEU A 55 28.53 7.61 10.64
C LEU A 55 28.86 8.42 9.37
N ASN A 56 29.22 7.74 8.29
CA ASN A 56 29.18 8.37 6.98
C ASN A 56 27.71 8.55 6.54
N ILE A 57 27.50 9.20 5.38
CA ILE A 57 26.15 9.48 4.89
C ILE A 57 25.36 8.19 4.69
N GLU A 58 25.99 7.17 4.10
CA GLU A 58 25.36 5.88 3.82
C GLU A 58 24.90 5.17 5.10
N GLN A 59 25.75 5.16 6.13
CA GLN A 59 25.45 4.60 7.44
C GLN A 59 24.38 5.39 8.19
N ALA A 60 24.37 6.72 8.04
CA ALA A 60 23.34 7.56 8.63
C ALA A 60 21.98 7.35 7.95
N GLU A 61 21.95 7.18 6.63
CA GLU A 61 20.74 6.82 5.86
C GLU A 61 20.21 5.45 6.28
N GLU A 62 21.10 4.45 6.43
CA GLU A 62 20.74 3.11 6.89
C GLU A 62 20.18 3.12 8.33
N GLU A 63 20.84 3.82 9.26
CA GLU A 63 20.36 3.98 10.63
C GLU A 63 19.02 4.74 10.69
N PHE A 64 18.82 5.73 9.80
CA PHE A 64 17.55 6.42 9.69
C PHE A 64 16.44 5.50 9.17
N GLN A 65 16.71 4.67 8.15
CA GLN A 65 15.76 3.65 7.68
C GLN A 65 15.43 2.65 8.79
N ASN A 66 16.44 2.16 9.53
CA ASN A 66 16.25 1.29 10.68
C ASN A 66 15.42 1.94 11.79
N LEU A 67 15.56 3.25 11.98
CA LEU A 67 14.70 4.01 12.88
C LEU A 67 13.25 4.03 12.38
N LEU A 68 13.00 4.30 11.09
CA LEU A 68 11.66 4.26 10.51
C LEU A 68 10.99 2.88 10.69
N TYR A 69 11.74 1.79 10.57
CA TYR A 69 11.24 0.44 10.83
C TYR A 69 10.82 0.19 12.29
N ARG A 70 11.30 0.99 13.23
CA ARG A 70 10.97 0.89 14.67
C ARG A 70 9.85 1.84 15.09
N VAL A 71 9.45 2.78 14.25
CA VAL A 71 8.28 3.63 14.48
C VAL A 71 7.03 2.83 14.13
N GLU A 72 5.96 3.01 14.91
CA GLU A 72 4.68 2.39 14.57
C GLU A 72 4.26 2.86 13.16
N PRO A 73 3.91 1.97 12.22
CA PRO A 73 3.64 2.35 10.83
C PRO A 73 2.75 3.59 10.69
N LYS A 74 1.59 3.61 11.35
CA LYS A 74 0.66 4.76 11.32
C LYS A 74 1.23 6.10 11.81
N SER A 75 2.33 6.08 12.56
CA SER A 75 3.00 7.26 13.13
C SER A 75 4.25 7.68 12.36
N VAL A 76 4.70 6.91 11.36
CA VAL A 76 5.88 7.25 10.56
C VAL A 76 5.71 8.60 9.88
N ALA A 77 4.53 8.88 9.33
CA ALA A 77 4.27 10.15 8.65
C ALA A 77 4.27 11.36 9.61
N GLU A 78 3.65 11.22 10.77
CA GLU A 78 3.70 12.24 11.82
C GLU A 78 5.15 12.49 12.26
N PHE A 79 5.94 11.43 12.39
CA PHE A 79 7.37 11.52 12.70
C PHE A 79 8.17 12.22 11.60
N LEU A 80 7.92 11.92 10.32
CA LEU A 80 8.55 12.59 9.18
C LEU A 80 8.12 14.07 9.07
N SER A 81 6.86 14.39 9.35
CA SER A 81 6.36 15.78 9.44
C SER A 81 7.12 16.55 10.52
N TRP A 82 7.23 15.96 11.71
CA TRP A 82 8.01 16.53 12.81
C TRP A 82 9.48 16.75 12.45
N ILE A 83 10.12 15.82 11.72
CA ILE A 83 11.50 15.99 11.25
C ILE A 83 11.59 17.19 10.30
N ASN A 84 10.69 17.28 9.32
CA ASN A 84 10.67 18.39 8.37
C ASN A 84 10.49 19.73 9.09
N GLU A 85 9.55 19.82 10.03
CA GLU A 85 9.30 21.03 10.82
C GLU A 85 10.46 21.39 11.76
N SER A 86 11.15 20.40 12.31
CA SER A 86 12.19 20.60 13.33
C SER A 86 13.57 20.89 12.75
N PHE A 87 13.88 20.40 11.54
CA PHE A 87 15.25 20.39 11.01
C PHE A 87 15.40 21.02 9.62
N VAL A 88 14.33 21.27 8.87
CA VAL A 88 14.44 22.01 7.60
C VAL A 88 14.61 23.50 7.92
N VAL A 89 15.85 23.97 7.85
CA VAL A 89 16.15 25.41 7.86
C VAL A 89 15.60 25.99 6.56
N SER A 90 14.46 26.67 6.61
CA SER A 90 13.94 27.39 5.45
C SER A 90 14.97 28.44 5.02
N ASP A 91 15.68 28.18 3.93
CA ASP A 91 16.38 29.21 3.19
C ASP A 91 15.32 30.26 2.79
N GLY A 92 15.57 31.52 3.14
CA GLY A 92 14.57 32.57 3.04
C GLY A 92 13.94 32.67 1.65
N GLY A 93 12.69 32.23 1.51
CA GLY A 93 11.93 32.36 0.28
C GLY A 93 10.76 31.39 0.25
N HIS A 94 9.57 31.91 0.50
CA HIS A 94 8.28 31.21 0.35
C HIS A 94 7.99 30.13 1.38
N SER A 95 7.62 30.59 2.59
CA SER A 95 6.54 29.97 3.35
C SER A 95 5.23 30.11 2.54
N GLY A 96 5.13 29.40 1.43
CA GLY A 96 3.84 28.98 0.92
C GLY A 96 3.38 27.93 1.89
N ASN A 97 2.40 28.25 2.71
CA ASN A 97 1.54 27.22 3.28
C ASN A 97 1.08 26.39 2.08
N ILE A 98 1.69 25.23 1.87
CA ILE A 98 1.08 24.19 1.06
C ILE A 98 -0.08 23.76 1.94
N GLU A 99 -1.21 24.46 1.79
CA GLU A 99 -2.48 23.96 2.23
C GLU A 99 -2.61 22.59 1.57
N PHE A 100 -2.41 21.55 2.38
CA PHE A 100 -2.84 20.19 2.10
C PHE A 100 -4.38 20.24 2.11
N ASP A 101 -4.96 20.91 1.13
CA ASP A 101 -6.35 20.67 0.76
C ASP A 101 -6.37 19.21 0.35
N GLY A 102 -7.16 18.38 1.04
CA GLY A 102 -7.29 16.94 0.80
C GLY A 102 -7.86 16.59 -0.59
N ARG A 103 -7.77 17.52 -1.54
CA ARG A 103 -8.15 17.39 -2.94
C ARG A 103 -6.88 17.43 -3.78
N SER A 104 -6.45 16.22 -4.12
CA SER A 104 -5.57 15.96 -5.25
C SER A 104 -4.12 16.43 -5.07
N GLU A 105 -3.26 15.48 -4.69
CA GLU A 105 -1.88 15.50 -5.20
C GLU A 105 -1.90 15.81 -6.70
N PRO A 106 -0.85 16.45 -7.28
CA PRO A 106 -0.74 16.58 -8.72
C PRO A 106 -0.88 15.19 -9.35
N THR A 107 -2.06 14.91 -9.90
CA THR A 107 -2.40 13.60 -10.46
C THR A 107 -1.39 13.29 -11.54
N SER A 108 -0.57 12.25 -11.35
CA SER A 108 0.47 11.93 -12.33
C SER A 108 -0.16 11.66 -13.70
N GLU A 109 0.55 11.92 -14.80
CA GLU A 109 0.04 11.58 -16.15
C GLU A 109 -0.37 10.10 -16.24
N CYS A 110 0.25 9.24 -15.42
CA CYS A 110 -0.08 7.83 -15.30
C CYS A 110 -1.49 7.62 -14.73
N ASP A 111 -1.82 8.30 -13.63
CA ASP A 111 -3.13 8.20 -12.97
C ASP A 111 -4.24 8.79 -13.85
N VAL A 112 -3.94 9.84 -14.62
CA VAL A 112 -4.89 10.42 -15.59
C VAL A 112 -5.29 9.38 -16.65
N LEU A 113 -4.33 8.60 -17.16
CA LEU A 113 -4.61 7.51 -18.10
C LEU A 113 -5.50 6.43 -17.46
N LEU A 114 -5.20 6.04 -16.22
CA LEU A 114 -5.98 5.02 -15.51
C LEU A 114 -7.42 5.48 -15.24
N ARG A 115 -7.61 6.73 -14.78
CA ARG A 115 -8.96 7.30 -14.57
C ARG A 115 -9.75 7.39 -15.88
N LYS A 116 -9.10 7.76 -16.99
CA LYS A 116 -9.74 7.75 -18.30
C LYS A 116 -10.23 6.35 -18.67
N ILE A 117 -9.38 5.34 -18.53
CA ILE A 117 -9.74 3.94 -18.81
C ILE A 117 -10.88 3.48 -17.91
N ALA A 118 -10.85 3.81 -16.63
CA ALA A 118 -11.91 3.52 -15.67
C ALA A 118 -13.26 4.11 -16.12
N VAL A 119 -13.29 5.38 -16.52
CA VAL A 119 -14.49 6.05 -17.04
C VAL A 119 -15.01 5.37 -18.31
N ASP A 120 -14.12 5.01 -19.24
CA ASP A 120 -14.49 4.33 -20.49
C ASP A 120 -15.14 2.97 -20.19
N ILE A 121 -14.51 2.15 -19.33
CA ILE A 121 -15.05 0.84 -18.93
C ILE A 121 -16.37 0.98 -18.16
N ARG A 122 -16.47 1.97 -17.25
CA ARG A 122 -17.68 2.25 -16.46
C ARG A 122 -18.90 2.48 -17.35
N SER A 123 -18.73 3.09 -18.51
CA SER A 123 -19.82 3.33 -19.47
C SER A 123 -20.37 2.07 -20.15
N GLU A 124 -19.61 0.96 -20.11
CA GLU A 124 -19.97 -0.32 -20.74
C GLU A 124 -20.51 -1.36 -19.76
N LEU A 125 -20.44 -1.09 -18.45
CA LEU A 125 -20.76 -2.04 -17.39
C LEU A 125 -21.93 -1.57 -16.52
N PRO A 126 -22.68 -2.50 -15.90
CA PRO A 126 -23.59 -2.13 -14.82
C PRO A 126 -22.80 -1.54 -13.65
N THR A 127 -23.46 -0.78 -12.77
CA THR A 127 -22.83 -0.19 -11.57
C THR A 127 -22.12 -1.22 -10.69
N THR A 128 -22.62 -2.46 -10.66
CA THR A 128 -22.00 -3.56 -9.92
C THR A 128 -20.71 -4.09 -10.54
N ALA A 129 -20.38 -3.69 -11.78
CA ALA A 129 -19.28 -4.19 -12.59
C ALA A 129 -19.28 -5.73 -12.78
N ILE A 130 -20.44 -6.37 -12.61
CA ILE A 130 -20.61 -7.82 -12.81
C ILE A 130 -21.27 -8.06 -14.16
N LEU A 131 -20.60 -8.82 -15.03
CA LEU A 131 -21.17 -9.20 -16.33
C LEU A 131 -22.20 -10.33 -16.18
N PRO A 132 -23.23 -10.40 -17.04
CA PRO A 132 -24.16 -11.54 -17.06
C PRO A 132 -23.48 -12.89 -17.32
N SER A 133 -22.32 -12.89 -17.98
CA SER A 133 -21.51 -14.07 -18.27
C SER A 133 -20.52 -14.41 -17.16
N GLU A 134 -20.38 -13.56 -16.14
CA GLU A 134 -19.48 -13.79 -15.00
C GLU A 134 -20.09 -14.82 -14.04
N THR A 135 -19.27 -15.78 -13.64
CA THR A 135 -19.66 -16.74 -12.61
C THR A 135 -19.43 -16.10 -11.24
N VAL A 136 -20.48 -16.02 -10.44
CA VAL A 136 -20.39 -15.55 -9.05
C VAL A 136 -20.71 -16.71 -8.11
N CYS A 137 -19.71 -17.10 -7.31
CA CYS A 137 -19.82 -18.07 -6.23
C CYS A 137 -19.78 -17.33 -4.90
N TRP A 138 -20.76 -17.55 -4.03
CA TRP A 138 -20.76 -16.97 -2.70
C TRP A 138 -19.89 -17.84 -1.77
N PRO A 139 -18.87 -17.27 -1.09
CA PRO A 139 -18.04 -18.01 -0.15
C PRO A 139 -18.89 -18.65 0.96
N GLN A 140 -18.63 -19.93 1.26
CA GLN A 140 -19.35 -20.68 2.31
C GLN A 140 -18.50 -20.90 3.57
N SER A 141 -17.22 -20.56 3.52
CA SER A 141 -16.22 -20.76 4.56
C SER A 141 -15.06 -19.80 4.36
N GLY A 142 -14.34 -19.49 5.45
CA GLY A 142 -13.18 -18.60 5.41
C GLY A 142 -13.54 -17.13 5.32
N LEU A 143 -12.63 -16.35 4.74
CA LEU A 143 -12.84 -14.93 4.47
C LEU A 143 -14.10 -14.72 3.62
N ASP A 144 -14.86 -13.69 3.95
CA ASP A 144 -16.10 -13.30 3.27
C ASP A 144 -17.23 -14.34 3.31
N SER A 145 -17.16 -15.36 4.17
CA SER A 145 -18.25 -16.34 4.33
C SER A 145 -19.53 -15.78 4.96
N ASP A 146 -19.47 -14.58 5.50
CA ASP A 146 -20.59 -13.76 5.96
C ASP A 146 -21.22 -12.92 4.83
N CYS A 147 -20.58 -12.83 3.67
CA CYS A 147 -21.15 -12.17 2.49
C CYS A 147 -22.33 -12.95 1.93
N SER A 148 -23.36 -12.22 1.52
CA SER A 148 -24.55 -12.81 0.90
C SER A 148 -25.15 -11.88 -0.13
N ARG A 149 -25.92 -12.44 -1.07
CA ARG A 149 -26.56 -11.67 -2.14
C ARG A 149 -27.41 -10.50 -1.63
N ASP A 150 -28.02 -10.64 -0.46
CA ASP A 150 -28.96 -9.65 0.07
C ASP A 150 -28.28 -8.57 0.92
N THR A 151 -27.04 -8.80 1.35
CA THR A 151 -26.30 -7.94 2.28
C THR A 151 -24.95 -7.46 1.76
N THR A 152 -24.57 -7.89 0.56
CA THR A 152 -23.30 -7.54 -0.09
C THR A 152 -23.55 -6.76 -1.37
N VAL A 153 -22.83 -5.66 -1.53
CA VAL A 153 -22.86 -4.81 -2.71
C VAL A 153 -21.49 -4.86 -3.37
N HIS A 154 -21.47 -5.17 -4.66
CA HIS A 154 -20.25 -5.15 -5.45
C HIS A 154 -20.03 -3.75 -6.00
N VAL A 155 -18.89 -3.17 -5.67
CA VAL A 155 -18.42 -1.89 -6.23
C VAL A 155 -16.95 -2.05 -6.59
N ASP A 156 -16.64 -1.87 -7.88
CA ASP A 156 -15.30 -2.06 -8.38
C ASP A 156 -14.43 -0.82 -8.12
N ALA A 157 -13.37 -0.96 -7.32
CA ALA A 157 -12.56 0.13 -6.79
C ALA A 157 -11.62 0.71 -7.84
N PHE A 158 -11.44 0.01 -8.97
CA PHE A 158 -10.79 0.61 -10.13
C PHE A 158 -11.70 1.58 -10.86
N LEU A 159 -13.03 1.33 -10.85
CA LEU A 159 -14.03 2.11 -11.58
C LEU A 159 -14.65 3.25 -10.76
N TYR A 160 -14.69 3.08 -9.43
CA TYR A 160 -15.31 4.01 -8.49
C TYR A 160 -14.38 4.19 -7.29
N ASP A 161 -13.88 5.41 -7.09
CA ASP A 161 -13.23 5.78 -5.83
C ASP A 161 -14.26 6.11 -4.75
N ASP A 162 -13.81 6.43 -3.53
CA ASP A 162 -14.71 6.71 -2.41
C ASP A 162 -15.62 7.92 -2.68
N ASP A 163 -15.12 8.93 -3.41
CA ASP A 163 -15.91 10.10 -3.82
C ASP A 163 -16.99 9.72 -4.84
N ASP A 164 -16.66 8.88 -5.84
CA ASP A 164 -17.63 8.33 -6.78
C ASP A 164 -18.73 7.51 -6.05
N VAL A 165 -18.34 6.75 -5.02
CA VAL A 165 -19.28 5.96 -4.20
C VAL A 165 -20.21 6.88 -3.40
N ASP A 166 -19.68 7.93 -2.79
CA ASP A 166 -20.47 8.95 -2.10
C ASP A 166 -21.48 9.59 -3.06
N GLU A 167 -21.06 9.95 -4.27
CA GLU A 167 -21.94 10.52 -5.28
C GLU A 167 -23.07 9.55 -5.68
N LEU A 168 -22.77 8.25 -5.87
CA LEU A 168 -23.79 7.24 -6.17
C LEU A 168 -24.80 7.06 -5.03
N VAL A 169 -24.35 7.19 -3.78
CA VAL A 169 -25.22 7.14 -2.60
C VAL A 169 -26.13 8.37 -2.54
N ASP A 170 -25.57 9.56 -2.75
CA ASP A 170 -26.31 10.83 -2.75
C ASP A 170 -27.38 10.89 -3.86
N GLN A 171 -27.10 10.28 -5.01
CA GLN A 171 -28.04 10.13 -6.12
C GLN A 171 -29.10 9.04 -5.89
N GLY A 172 -28.98 8.24 -4.82
CA GLY A 172 -29.85 7.10 -4.54
C GLY A 172 -29.67 5.91 -5.48
N ALA A 173 -28.58 5.89 -6.25
CA ALA A 173 -28.20 4.75 -7.09
C ALA A 173 -27.58 3.60 -6.28
N LEU A 174 -27.05 3.92 -5.10
CA LEU A 174 -26.40 3.02 -4.18
C LEU A 174 -26.91 3.26 -2.75
N SER A 175 -26.86 2.25 -1.90
CA SER A 175 -27.15 2.40 -0.46
C SER A 175 -25.98 1.85 0.33
N ARG A 176 -25.60 2.53 1.42
CA ARG A 176 -24.62 2.02 2.39
C ARG A 176 -25.21 1.08 3.42
N GLU A 177 -26.53 1.06 3.52
CA GLU A 177 -27.24 0.40 4.59
C GLU A 177 -28.46 -0.35 4.08
N TYR A 178 -28.90 -1.34 4.83
CA TYR A 178 -30.14 -2.08 4.58
C TYR A 178 -30.95 -2.21 5.87
N CYS A 179 -32.26 -2.36 5.70
CA CYS A 179 -33.15 -2.57 6.83
C CYS A 179 -33.14 -4.06 7.23
N ALA A 180 -32.62 -4.38 8.42
CA ALA A 180 -32.54 -5.76 8.90
C ALA A 180 -33.91 -6.39 9.14
N LYS A 181 -34.92 -5.55 9.42
CA LYS A 181 -36.32 -5.96 9.56
C LYS A 181 -37.23 -4.90 8.96
N CYS A 182 -37.82 -5.20 7.80
CA CYS A 182 -38.63 -4.23 7.06
C CYS A 182 -39.69 -3.55 7.95
N GLY A 183 -39.82 -2.22 7.81
CA GLY A 183 -40.75 -1.41 8.58
C GLY A 183 -40.29 -1.04 10.00
N CYS A 184 -39.07 -1.39 10.42
CA CYS A 184 -38.50 -0.94 11.69
C CYS A 184 -37.31 0.02 11.50
N ARG A 185 -36.77 0.55 12.61
CA ARG A 185 -35.61 1.47 12.62
C ARG A 185 -34.26 0.75 12.74
N GLU A 186 -34.26 -0.57 12.65
CA GLU A 186 -33.04 -1.40 12.72
C GLU A 186 -32.39 -1.44 11.34
N ILE A 187 -31.35 -0.60 11.21
CA ILE A 187 -30.59 -0.40 9.98
C ILE A 187 -29.19 -0.98 10.23
N MET A 188 -28.70 -1.75 9.26
CA MET A 188 -27.40 -2.41 9.30
C MET A 188 -26.57 -1.99 8.08
N PRO A 189 -25.23 -1.91 8.21
CA PRO A 189 -24.37 -1.59 7.08
C PRO A 189 -24.39 -2.73 6.05
N LEU A 190 -24.35 -2.36 4.76
CA LEU A 190 -24.09 -3.29 3.66
C LEU A 190 -22.58 -3.57 3.59
N THR A 191 -22.24 -4.78 3.18
CA THR A 191 -20.84 -5.16 2.95
C THR A 191 -20.44 -4.77 1.54
N PHE A 192 -19.44 -3.92 1.39
CA PHE A 192 -18.92 -3.52 0.08
C PHE A 192 -17.74 -4.41 -0.30
N ILE A 193 -17.83 -5.07 -1.44
CA ILE A 193 -16.77 -5.93 -1.96
C ILE A 193 -16.28 -5.39 -3.29
N SER A 194 -14.96 -5.35 -3.42
CA SER A 194 -14.29 -5.04 -4.67
C SER A 194 -13.44 -6.20 -5.17
N HIS A 195 -13.48 -6.43 -6.47
CA HIS A 195 -12.71 -7.47 -7.14
C HIS A 195 -11.55 -6.92 -7.99
N SER A 196 -11.35 -5.60 -8.00
CA SER A 196 -10.21 -4.94 -8.64
C SER A 196 -9.48 -4.03 -7.65
N LEU A 197 -8.19 -3.82 -7.86
CA LEU A 197 -7.41 -2.87 -7.07
C LEU A 197 -7.81 -1.43 -7.42
N SER A 198 -7.84 -0.55 -6.42
CA SER A 198 -8.01 0.89 -6.67
C SER A 198 -6.79 1.49 -7.37
N ILE A 199 -6.96 2.67 -7.97
CA ILE A 199 -5.85 3.39 -8.61
C ILE A 199 -4.74 3.68 -7.59
N ASP A 200 -5.09 4.01 -6.34
CA ASP A 200 -4.11 4.24 -5.27
C ASP A 200 -3.34 2.98 -4.90
N GLN A 201 -4.03 1.84 -4.82
CA GLN A 201 -3.39 0.55 -4.59
C GLN A 201 -2.47 0.15 -5.76
N LEU A 202 -2.90 0.36 -7.00
CA LEU A 202 -2.09 0.11 -8.19
C LEU A 202 -0.84 1.00 -8.22
N ARG A 203 -1.00 2.28 -7.87
CA ARG A 203 0.09 3.25 -7.76
C ARG A 203 1.09 2.81 -6.71
N PHE A 204 0.64 2.48 -5.50
CA PHE A 204 1.50 1.99 -4.43
C PHE A 204 2.22 0.69 -4.83
N ALA A 205 1.50 -0.26 -5.42
CA ALA A 205 2.05 -1.54 -5.87
C ALA A 205 3.23 -1.36 -6.84
N PHE A 206 3.11 -0.46 -7.82
CA PHE A 206 4.06 -0.35 -8.93
C PHE A 206 5.02 0.84 -8.86
N THR A 207 4.87 1.70 -7.85
CA THR A 207 5.84 2.79 -7.57
C THR A 207 6.61 2.56 -6.27
N VAL A 208 6.10 1.72 -5.36
CA VAL A 208 6.72 1.48 -4.04
C VAL A 208 7.02 0.00 -3.78
N LEU A 209 6.04 -0.90 -3.86
CA LEU A 209 6.27 -2.32 -3.52
C LEU A 209 7.17 -3.02 -4.53
N VAL A 210 6.85 -2.84 -5.81
CA VAL A 210 7.63 -3.32 -6.95
C VAL A 210 7.80 -2.15 -7.92
N PRO A 211 8.75 -1.23 -7.65
CA PRO A 211 8.94 -0.05 -8.47
C PRO A 211 9.29 -0.42 -9.92
N LEU A 212 8.47 0.00 -10.89
CA LEU A 212 8.68 -0.29 -12.31
C LEU A 212 9.70 0.66 -12.97
N SER A 213 10.90 0.69 -12.39
CA SER A 213 12.06 1.47 -12.85
C SER A 213 12.63 0.95 -14.17
N GLU A 214 13.67 1.60 -14.69
CA GLU A 214 14.40 1.13 -15.88
C GLU A 214 14.99 -0.27 -15.70
N ASP A 215 15.33 -0.67 -14.46
CA ASP A 215 15.90 -1.99 -14.16
C ASP A 215 14.88 -3.12 -14.34
N MET A 216 13.58 -2.80 -14.32
CA MET A 216 12.49 -3.76 -14.57
C MET A 216 12.23 -3.97 -16.07
N LYS A 217 13.00 -3.34 -16.97
CA LYS A 217 12.78 -3.46 -18.42
C LYS A 217 12.82 -4.91 -18.88
N GLY A 218 11.76 -5.35 -19.56
CA GLY A 218 11.63 -6.70 -20.08
C GLY A 218 11.17 -7.75 -19.07
N THR A 219 11.01 -7.39 -17.79
CA THR A 219 10.36 -8.26 -16.81
C THR A 219 8.92 -8.59 -17.20
N LEU A 220 8.43 -9.72 -16.71
CA LEU A 220 7.08 -10.20 -16.92
C LEU A 220 6.27 -10.14 -15.62
N ILE A 221 5.19 -9.38 -15.65
CA ILE A 221 4.16 -9.36 -14.61
C ILE A 221 2.96 -10.19 -15.08
N VAL A 222 2.51 -11.12 -14.25
CA VAL A 222 1.33 -11.94 -14.54
C VAL A 222 0.22 -11.59 -13.57
N ASP A 223 -0.93 -11.20 -14.10
CA ASP A 223 -2.16 -10.91 -13.34
C ASP A 223 -3.12 -12.09 -13.48
N VAL A 224 -3.40 -12.79 -12.38
CA VAL A 224 -4.28 -13.98 -12.39
C VAL A 224 -5.69 -13.57 -12.01
N GLY A 225 -6.67 -13.89 -12.85
CA GLY A 225 -8.05 -13.42 -12.68
C GLY A 225 -8.16 -11.93 -12.98
N SER A 226 -7.64 -11.50 -14.13
CA SER A 226 -7.44 -10.08 -14.43
C SER A 226 -8.74 -9.26 -14.54
N ARG A 227 -9.91 -9.88 -14.68
CA ARG A 227 -11.24 -9.25 -14.79
C ARG A 227 -11.28 -8.03 -15.71
N LEU A 228 -11.18 -6.82 -15.15
CA LEU A 228 -11.25 -5.58 -15.92
C LEU A 228 -9.91 -5.17 -16.56
N GLY A 229 -8.80 -5.79 -16.17
CA GLY A 229 -7.45 -5.50 -16.68
C GLY A 229 -6.74 -4.37 -15.95
N ALA A 230 -7.23 -3.93 -14.79
CA ALA A 230 -6.71 -2.79 -14.03
C ALA A 230 -5.19 -2.85 -13.79
N VAL A 231 -4.68 -4.02 -13.39
CA VAL A 231 -3.25 -4.28 -13.20
C VAL A 231 -2.48 -4.10 -14.51
N LEU A 232 -3.00 -4.61 -15.62
CA LEU A 232 -2.34 -4.53 -16.92
C LEU A 232 -2.14 -3.07 -17.37
N TYR A 233 -3.16 -2.24 -17.16
CA TYR A 233 -3.12 -0.82 -17.53
C TYR A 233 -2.17 -0.06 -16.62
N ALA A 234 -2.16 -0.36 -15.32
CA ALA A 234 -1.24 0.23 -14.36
C ALA A 234 0.22 -0.11 -14.67
N VAL A 235 0.51 -1.39 -14.97
CA VAL A 235 1.86 -1.82 -15.37
C VAL A 235 2.32 -1.08 -16.61
N TYR A 236 1.48 -0.97 -17.64
CA TYR A 236 1.82 -0.20 -18.83
C TYR A 236 2.10 1.27 -18.48
N SER A 237 1.23 1.89 -17.68
CA SER A 237 1.27 3.31 -17.36
C SER A 237 2.50 3.66 -16.52
N TYR A 238 2.70 3.03 -15.35
CA TYR A 238 3.81 3.33 -14.44
C TYR A 238 5.17 2.86 -14.96
N SER A 239 5.21 1.86 -15.84
CA SER A 239 6.46 1.47 -16.53
C SER A 239 6.72 2.23 -17.82
N SER A 240 5.83 3.13 -18.25
CA SER A 240 5.92 3.80 -19.56
C SER A 240 6.11 2.81 -20.73
N GLY A 241 5.46 1.64 -20.67
CA GLY A 241 5.59 0.57 -21.67
C GLY A 241 6.93 -0.18 -21.68
N ARG A 242 7.72 -0.13 -20.60
CA ARG A 242 9.01 -0.86 -20.49
C ARG A 242 8.88 -2.29 -19.98
N VAL A 243 7.79 -2.59 -19.27
CA VAL A 243 7.52 -3.88 -18.61
C VAL A 243 6.44 -4.63 -19.39
N ASN A 244 6.56 -5.96 -19.47
CA ASN A 244 5.54 -6.80 -20.10
C ASN A 244 4.53 -7.26 -19.04
N ALA A 245 3.24 -7.30 -19.41
CA ALA A 245 2.22 -7.87 -18.55
C ALA A 245 1.32 -8.86 -19.30
N ILE A 246 0.94 -9.94 -18.63
CA ILE A 246 -0.02 -10.92 -19.12
C ILE A 246 -1.15 -11.06 -18.11
N GLY A 247 -2.38 -10.75 -18.53
CA GLY A 247 -3.59 -11.07 -17.76
C GLY A 247 -4.12 -12.44 -18.16
N ILE A 248 -4.40 -13.29 -17.17
CA ILE A 248 -5.08 -14.56 -17.36
C ILE A 248 -6.51 -14.41 -16.82
N GLU A 249 -7.50 -14.58 -17.69
CA GLU A 249 -8.92 -14.44 -17.33
C GLU A 249 -9.75 -15.52 -18.02
N MET A 250 -10.65 -16.17 -17.29
CA MET A 250 -11.46 -17.26 -17.83
C MET A 250 -12.69 -16.77 -18.60
N ASN A 251 -13.26 -15.63 -18.18
CA ASN A 251 -14.44 -15.06 -18.81
C ASN A 251 -14.06 -14.39 -20.15
N GLU A 252 -14.67 -14.89 -21.22
CA GLU A 252 -14.38 -14.45 -22.58
C GLU A 252 -14.78 -12.98 -22.82
N ASP A 253 -15.86 -12.50 -22.19
CA ASP A 253 -16.34 -11.14 -22.38
C ASP A 253 -15.45 -10.10 -21.68
N PHE A 254 -14.94 -10.41 -20.50
CA PHE A 254 -13.88 -9.65 -19.86
C PHE A 254 -12.61 -9.65 -20.70
N CYS A 255 -12.20 -10.80 -21.25
CA CYS A 255 -11.05 -10.84 -22.16
C CYS A 255 -11.25 -9.96 -23.39
N LYS A 256 -12.46 -9.93 -23.97
CA LYS A 256 -12.80 -9.04 -25.09
C LYS A 256 -12.74 -7.57 -24.67
N LEU A 257 -13.29 -7.22 -23.50
CA LEU A 257 -13.20 -5.87 -22.94
C LEU A 257 -11.73 -5.45 -22.79
N GLN A 258 -10.93 -6.28 -22.12
CA GLN A 258 -9.52 -6.00 -21.88
C GLN A 258 -8.75 -5.77 -23.18
N LYS A 259 -8.92 -6.65 -24.17
CA LYS A 259 -8.26 -6.54 -25.48
C LYS A 259 -8.63 -5.25 -26.22
N ARG A 260 -9.91 -4.82 -26.17
CA ARG A 260 -10.33 -3.54 -26.75
C ARG A 260 -9.65 -2.35 -26.09
N VAL A 261 -9.61 -2.32 -24.76
CA VAL A 261 -8.97 -1.23 -24.00
C VAL A 261 -7.47 -1.17 -24.30
N ILE A 262 -6.80 -2.32 -24.38
CA ILE A 262 -5.38 -2.44 -24.77
C ILE A 262 -5.16 -1.86 -26.17
N GLU A 263 -6.00 -2.22 -27.15
CA GLU A 263 -5.91 -1.75 -28.53
C GLU A 263 -6.11 -0.23 -28.63
N ILE A 264 -7.18 0.30 -28.04
CA ILE A 264 -7.54 1.73 -28.09
C ILE A 264 -6.47 2.62 -27.45
N ASN A 265 -5.74 2.10 -26.44
CA ASN A 265 -4.68 2.83 -25.76
C ASN A 265 -3.26 2.46 -26.25
N GLY A 266 -3.12 1.66 -27.32
CA GLY A 266 -1.82 1.36 -27.93
C GLY A 266 -0.88 0.52 -27.05
N MET A 267 -1.43 -0.35 -26.20
CA MET A 267 -0.67 -1.12 -25.20
C MET A 267 -0.22 -2.51 -25.71
N GLU A 268 -0.60 -2.90 -26.92
CA GLU A 268 -0.47 -4.27 -27.44
C GLU A 268 0.97 -4.80 -27.51
N ALA A 269 1.96 -3.92 -27.58
CA ALA A 269 3.37 -4.32 -27.67
C ALA A 269 3.84 -5.02 -26.38
N ASN A 270 3.30 -4.62 -25.23
CA ASN A 270 3.76 -5.04 -23.91
C ASN A 270 2.70 -5.82 -23.12
N ILE A 271 1.42 -5.59 -23.44
CA ILE A 271 0.30 -6.13 -22.68
C ILE A 271 -0.43 -7.19 -23.49
N LYS A 272 -0.63 -8.38 -22.90
CA LYS A 272 -1.36 -9.50 -23.50
C LYS A 272 -2.43 -10.03 -22.55
N VAL A 273 -3.44 -10.66 -23.12
CA VAL A 273 -4.56 -11.28 -22.40
C VAL A 273 -4.76 -12.70 -22.90
N ILE A 274 -4.70 -13.65 -21.98
CA ILE A 274 -4.94 -15.07 -22.21
C ILE A 274 -6.33 -15.40 -21.67
N ASN A 275 -7.20 -15.88 -22.57
CA ASN A 275 -8.50 -16.39 -22.17
C ASN A 275 -8.40 -17.88 -21.84
N ASP A 276 -8.06 -18.22 -20.60
CA ASP A 276 -7.96 -19.61 -20.16
C ASP A 276 -8.01 -19.72 -18.63
N ASP A 277 -8.11 -20.96 -18.16
CA ASP A 277 -7.89 -21.33 -16.77
C ASP A 277 -6.40 -21.24 -16.44
N VAL A 278 -6.07 -20.55 -15.33
CA VAL A 278 -4.69 -20.40 -14.85
C VAL A 278 -3.97 -21.74 -14.67
N ARG A 279 -4.69 -22.81 -14.29
CA ARG A 279 -4.13 -24.17 -14.09
C ARG A 279 -3.54 -24.78 -15.36
N LYS A 280 -3.85 -24.22 -16.53
CA LYS A 280 -3.31 -24.66 -17.83
C LYS A 280 -2.14 -23.80 -18.30
N GLN A 281 -1.80 -22.74 -17.58
CA GLN A 281 -0.83 -21.72 -17.99
C GLN A 281 0.48 -21.81 -17.20
N ALA A 282 0.97 -23.04 -16.94
CA ALA A 282 2.18 -23.28 -16.17
C ALA A 282 3.42 -22.58 -16.75
N GLU A 283 3.55 -22.53 -18.08
CA GLU A 283 4.65 -21.85 -18.75
C GLU A 283 4.65 -20.34 -18.49
N VAL A 284 3.47 -19.72 -18.52
CA VAL A 284 3.31 -18.28 -18.25
C VAL A 284 3.59 -17.98 -16.78
N VAL A 285 3.01 -18.78 -15.87
CA VAL A 285 3.18 -18.59 -14.42
C VAL A 285 4.62 -18.84 -13.98
N SER A 286 5.31 -19.83 -14.56
CA SER A 286 6.72 -20.11 -14.24
C SER A 286 7.70 -19.10 -14.85
N ALA A 287 7.29 -18.38 -15.89
CA ALA A 287 8.07 -17.30 -16.50
C ALA A 287 7.90 -15.94 -15.79
N ALA A 288 6.93 -15.81 -14.88
CA ALA A 288 6.63 -14.55 -14.20
C ALA A 288 7.74 -14.13 -13.22
N ASP A 289 8.17 -12.88 -13.32
CA ASP A 289 9.02 -12.23 -12.32
C ASP A 289 8.18 -11.71 -11.15
N VAL A 290 6.96 -11.26 -11.45
CA VAL A 290 5.97 -10.78 -10.48
C VAL A 290 4.62 -11.40 -10.79
N ILE A 291 3.91 -11.90 -9.78
CA ILE A 291 2.53 -12.36 -9.90
C ILE A 291 1.63 -11.48 -9.05
N VAL A 292 0.52 -11.02 -9.61
CA VAL A 292 -0.53 -10.31 -8.87
C VAL A 292 -1.73 -11.24 -8.67
N LEU A 293 -2.15 -11.36 -7.42
CA LEU A 293 -3.29 -12.17 -6.97
C LEU A 293 -4.27 -11.27 -6.21
N HIS A 294 -5.16 -10.59 -6.92
CA HIS A 294 -6.17 -9.73 -6.31
C HIS A 294 -7.54 -10.39 -6.27
N ASN A 295 -8.05 -10.65 -5.06
CA ASN A 295 -9.37 -11.25 -4.81
C ASN A 295 -9.66 -12.46 -5.71
N VAL A 296 -8.68 -13.34 -5.85
CA VAL A 296 -8.75 -14.48 -6.77
C VAL A 296 -9.55 -15.63 -6.16
N PHE A 297 -10.28 -16.35 -7.02
CA PHE A 297 -10.95 -17.63 -6.78
C PHE A 297 -12.17 -17.64 -5.85
N SER A 298 -12.12 -17.08 -4.63
CA SER A 298 -13.16 -17.27 -3.60
C SER A 298 -14.57 -16.91 -4.07
N PHE A 299 -14.70 -15.81 -4.82
CA PHE A 299 -15.97 -15.32 -5.37
C PHE A 299 -16.34 -15.90 -6.74
N PHE A 300 -15.51 -16.75 -7.32
CA PHE A 300 -15.59 -17.13 -8.74
C PHE A 300 -15.56 -18.65 -8.97
N LEU A 301 -15.04 -19.40 -8.00
CA LEU A 301 -14.79 -20.83 -8.12
C LEU A 301 -15.37 -21.60 -6.91
N PRO A 302 -15.87 -22.83 -7.12
CA PRO A 302 -16.15 -23.76 -6.03
C PRO A 302 -14.90 -24.11 -5.22
N LEU A 303 -15.08 -24.49 -3.94
CA LEU A 303 -13.99 -24.79 -2.99
C LEU A 303 -12.92 -25.77 -3.53
N ALA A 304 -13.34 -26.80 -4.26
CA ALA A 304 -12.44 -27.78 -4.86
C ALA A 304 -11.54 -27.14 -5.94
N ASP A 305 -12.11 -26.30 -6.81
CA ASP A 305 -11.36 -25.60 -7.85
C ASP A 305 -10.42 -24.55 -7.25
N GLN A 306 -10.84 -23.85 -6.18
CA GLN A 306 -9.96 -22.94 -5.44
C GLN A 306 -8.72 -23.69 -4.91
N THR A 307 -8.93 -24.84 -4.28
CA THR A 307 -7.85 -25.70 -3.77
C THR A 307 -6.89 -26.10 -4.89
N GLU A 308 -7.41 -26.55 -6.03
CA GLU A 308 -6.59 -26.91 -7.19
C GLU A 308 -5.81 -25.72 -7.79
N CYS A 309 -6.39 -24.52 -7.81
CA CYS A 309 -5.70 -23.31 -8.24
C CYS A 309 -4.51 -22.97 -7.33
N TRP A 310 -4.67 -23.04 -6.01
CA TRP A 310 -3.59 -22.78 -5.06
C TRP A 310 -2.48 -23.84 -5.14
N GLU A 311 -2.83 -25.11 -5.26
CA GLU A 311 -1.88 -26.21 -5.50
C GLU A 311 -1.08 -26.00 -6.80
N PHE A 312 -1.78 -25.58 -7.85
CA PHE A 312 -1.16 -25.28 -9.13
C PHE A 312 -0.18 -24.10 -9.04
N LEU A 313 -0.59 -22.99 -8.40
CA LEU A 313 0.25 -21.80 -8.26
C LEU A 313 1.52 -22.14 -7.50
N ARG A 314 1.39 -22.82 -6.35
CA ARG A 314 2.55 -23.28 -5.58
C ARG A 314 3.51 -24.14 -6.40
N LYS A 315 2.98 -25.02 -7.26
CA LYS A 315 3.79 -25.92 -8.08
C LYS A 315 4.48 -25.22 -9.25
N SER A 316 3.84 -24.19 -9.82
CA SER A 316 4.25 -23.58 -11.08
C SER A 316 5.03 -22.28 -10.90
N THR A 317 4.85 -21.58 -9.79
CA THR A 317 5.59 -20.34 -9.51
C THR A 317 7.05 -20.64 -9.19
N ARG A 318 7.95 -19.94 -9.88
CA ARG A 318 9.40 -20.12 -9.74
C ARG A 318 9.90 -19.51 -8.41
N PRO A 319 10.91 -20.13 -7.75
CA PRO A 319 11.62 -19.48 -6.66
C PRO A 319 12.19 -18.10 -7.02
N GLY A 320 12.05 -17.14 -6.11
CA GLY A 320 12.47 -15.76 -6.29
C GLY A 320 11.43 -14.85 -6.94
N THR A 321 10.33 -15.40 -7.51
CA THR A 321 9.21 -14.60 -8.01
C THR A 321 8.58 -13.79 -6.86
N ALA A 322 8.34 -12.50 -7.10
CA ALA A 322 7.58 -11.65 -6.19
C ALA A 322 6.07 -11.89 -6.38
N VAL A 323 5.31 -11.90 -5.29
CA VAL A 323 3.85 -12.04 -5.35
C VAL A 323 3.22 -10.87 -4.61
N ILE A 324 2.39 -10.09 -5.30
CA ILE A 324 1.54 -9.07 -4.68
C ILE A 324 0.15 -9.69 -4.53
N SER A 325 -0.38 -9.71 -3.30
CA SER A 325 -1.75 -10.16 -3.06
C SER A 325 -2.56 -9.15 -2.28
N ASN A 326 -3.85 -9.08 -2.58
CA ASN A 326 -4.85 -8.50 -1.69
C ASN A 326 -6.17 -9.27 -1.87
N PRO A 327 -6.73 -9.92 -0.83
CA PRO A 327 -6.21 -9.99 0.54
C PRO A 327 -4.92 -10.79 0.68
N ALA A 328 -4.39 -10.90 1.90
CA ALA A 328 -3.25 -11.78 2.20
C ALA A 328 -3.56 -13.25 1.84
N ILE A 329 -2.58 -13.99 1.32
CA ILE A 329 -2.76 -15.37 0.83
C ILE A 329 -3.17 -16.29 1.97
N GLU A 330 -2.61 -16.10 3.17
CA GLU A 330 -3.02 -16.84 4.36
C GLU A 330 -4.51 -16.63 4.66
N ALA A 331 -5.01 -15.38 4.58
CA ALA A 331 -6.40 -15.06 4.90
C ALA A 331 -7.38 -15.74 3.92
N VAL A 332 -7.04 -15.82 2.63
CA VAL A 332 -7.91 -16.47 1.62
C VAL A 332 -7.75 -17.99 1.59
N THR A 333 -6.68 -18.56 2.16
CA THR A 333 -6.40 -20.00 2.14
C THR A 333 -6.58 -20.72 3.47
N ASP A 334 -6.72 -20.02 4.60
CA ASP A 334 -6.76 -20.62 5.97
C ASP A 334 -7.85 -21.68 6.14
N HIS A 335 -8.95 -21.55 5.39
CA HIS A 335 -10.07 -22.49 5.42
C HIS A 335 -9.94 -23.67 4.44
N LEU A 336 -8.91 -23.67 3.59
CA LEU A 336 -8.67 -24.68 2.57
C LEU A 336 -7.78 -25.80 3.10
N ILE A 337 -8.00 -27.02 2.60
CA ILE A 337 -7.14 -28.17 2.90
C ILE A 337 -6.08 -28.27 1.80
N LEU A 338 -4.96 -27.60 2.01
CA LEU A 338 -3.80 -27.62 1.10
C LEU A 338 -2.78 -28.68 1.50
N SER A 339 -2.02 -29.17 0.52
CA SER A 339 -0.92 -30.13 0.69
C SER A 339 0.36 -29.50 1.25
N PHE A 340 0.36 -28.19 1.47
CA PHE A 340 1.49 -27.38 1.92
C PHE A 340 1.00 -26.26 2.85
N SER A 341 1.88 -25.73 3.70
CA SER A 341 1.62 -24.49 4.42
C SER A 341 2.07 -23.28 3.58
N ILE A 342 1.37 -22.15 3.67
CA ILE A 342 1.77 -20.93 2.97
C ILE A 342 3.20 -20.51 3.34
N SER A 343 3.59 -20.68 4.61
CA SER A 343 4.94 -20.39 5.09
C SER A 343 6.03 -21.29 4.49
N ASP A 344 5.72 -22.47 3.98
CA ASP A 344 6.71 -23.31 3.29
C ASP A 344 6.93 -22.88 1.84
N TRP A 345 6.01 -22.09 1.28
CA TRP A 345 6.05 -21.61 -0.10
C TRP A 345 6.52 -20.16 -0.18
N LEU A 346 6.00 -19.30 0.68
CA LEU A 346 6.14 -17.85 0.60
C LEU A 346 6.79 -17.27 1.86
N GLU A 347 7.68 -16.32 1.64
CA GLU A 347 8.17 -15.40 2.66
C GLU A 347 7.39 -14.10 2.54
N LYS A 348 6.65 -13.73 3.59
CA LYS A 348 5.96 -12.43 3.66
C LYS A 348 6.96 -11.31 3.95
N ILE A 349 6.93 -10.26 3.14
CA ILE A 349 7.76 -9.06 3.30
C ILE A 349 6.96 -8.00 4.04
N GLU A 350 7.50 -7.49 5.15
CA GLU A 350 6.86 -6.45 5.95
C GLU A 350 6.95 -5.07 5.25
N THR A 351 5.82 -4.61 4.73
CA THR A 351 5.73 -3.38 3.91
C THR A 351 5.00 -2.23 4.61
N GLY A 352 4.57 -2.41 5.87
CA GLY A 352 3.78 -1.41 6.60
C GLY A 352 4.48 -0.05 6.73
N HIS A 353 5.81 -0.04 6.88
CA HIS A 353 6.59 1.21 6.91
C HIS A 353 6.61 1.92 5.54
N LEU A 354 6.63 1.17 4.42
CA LEU A 354 6.57 1.74 3.07
C LEU A 354 5.20 2.37 2.83
N ALA A 355 4.13 1.67 3.22
CA ALA A 355 2.77 2.19 3.14
C ALA A 355 2.63 3.50 3.93
N ALA A 356 3.20 3.56 5.12
CA ALA A 356 3.14 4.76 5.95
C ALA A 356 3.95 5.93 5.40
N GLN A 357 5.17 5.67 4.90
CA GLN A 357 5.98 6.68 4.25
C GLN A 357 5.30 7.22 2.99
N TYR A 358 4.68 6.33 2.20
CA TYR A 358 3.98 6.68 0.97
C TYR A 358 2.71 7.49 1.23
N ALA A 359 1.89 7.05 2.18
CA ALA A 359 0.62 7.70 2.48
C ALA A 359 0.78 9.05 3.19
N GLY A 360 1.91 9.27 3.87
CA GLY A 360 2.07 10.45 4.70
C GLY A 360 0.95 10.52 5.74
N VAL A 361 0.39 11.72 5.93
CA VAL A 361 -0.68 11.94 6.91
C VAL A 361 -2.06 11.46 6.42
N ASN A 362 -2.16 10.96 5.19
CA ASN A 362 -3.43 10.45 4.64
C ASN A 362 -3.72 9.04 5.18
N GLN A 363 -4.54 8.98 6.22
CA GLN A 363 -4.88 7.73 6.89
C GLN A 363 -5.68 6.76 5.99
N ASP A 364 -6.53 7.27 5.10
CA ASP A 364 -7.35 6.45 4.21
C ASP A 364 -6.46 5.78 3.15
N LEU A 365 -5.53 6.55 2.56
CA LEU A 365 -4.51 6.01 1.66
C LEU A 365 -3.63 4.96 2.36
N PHE A 366 -3.21 5.21 3.60
CA PHE A 366 -2.45 4.22 4.38
C PHE A 366 -3.23 2.90 4.56
N ASN A 367 -4.52 3.01 4.92
CA ASN A 367 -5.38 1.85 5.11
C ASN A 367 -5.57 1.04 3.81
N ASP A 368 -5.55 1.69 2.66
CA ASP A 368 -5.62 1.03 1.37
C ASP A 368 -4.30 0.36 0.96
N CYS A 369 -3.19 1.05 1.18
CA CYS A 369 -1.85 0.52 0.87
C CYS A 369 -1.50 -0.69 1.75
N VAL A 370 -1.84 -0.68 3.04
CA VAL A 370 -1.47 -1.76 3.98
C VAL A 370 -2.26 -3.05 3.75
N LYS A 371 -3.36 -3.01 2.97
CA LYS A 371 -4.08 -4.21 2.51
C LYS A 371 -3.26 -5.06 1.54
N LEU A 372 -2.33 -4.44 0.80
CA LEU A 372 -1.46 -5.14 -0.13
C LEU A 372 -0.35 -5.87 0.62
N THR A 373 -0.26 -7.18 0.41
CA THR A 373 0.83 -7.99 0.93
C THR A 373 1.80 -8.36 -0.17
N LEU A 374 3.09 -8.12 0.08
CA LEU A 374 4.17 -8.56 -0.78
C LEU A 374 4.78 -9.85 -0.22
N TYR A 375 4.96 -10.84 -1.07
CA TYR A 375 5.68 -12.07 -0.77
C TYR A 375 6.82 -12.28 -1.74
N LYS A 376 7.77 -13.11 -1.31
CA LYS A 376 8.78 -13.72 -2.15
C LYS A 376 8.62 -15.24 -2.11
N VAL A 377 8.68 -15.87 -3.29
CA VAL A 377 8.64 -17.33 -3.37
C VAL A 377 9.98 -17.90 -2.91
N LYS A 378 9.95 -18.77 -1.90
CA LYS A 378 11.14 -19.35 -1.28
C LYS A 378 11.92 -20.26 -2.23
N HIS A 379 13.22 -20.36 -2.03
CA HIS A 379 14.02 -21.40 -2.66
C HIS A 379 13.77 -22.75 -1.96
N GLN A 380 13.72 -23.85 -2.73
CA GLN A 380 13.50 -25.19 -2.15
C GLN A 380 14.56 -25.58 -1.11
N ASP A 381 15.75 -24.96 -1.14
CA ASP A 381 16.83 -25.16 -0.17
C ASP A 381 16.59 -24.45 1.18
N GLU A 382 15.60 -23.55 1.28
CA GLU A 382 15.27 -22.76 2.49
C GLU A 382 14.21 -23.44 3.38
N VAL A 383 13.64 -24.57 2.95
CA VAL A 383 12.68 -25.36 3.73
C VAL A 383 13.45 -26.46 4.48
N GLN A 384 14.07 -26.10 5.62
CA GLN A 384 14.65 -27.06 6.58
C GLN A 384 13.82 -27.17 7.86
#